data_AF-A0A0W0S9U4-F1
#
_entry.id   AF-A0A0W0S9U4-F1
#
_cell.length_a   1.000
_cell.length_b   1.000
_cell.length_c   1.000
_cell.angle_alpha   90.00
_cell.angle_beta   90.00
_cell.angle_gamma   90.00
#
_symmetry.space_group_name_H-M   'P 1'
#
loop_
_entity.id
_entity.type
_entity.pdbx_description
1 polymer ?
#
loop_
_entity_poly.entity_id
_entity_poly.type
_entity_poly.pdbx_seq_one_letter_code
_entity_poly.pdbx_strand_id
1 'polypeptide(L)'
;MQLFTDIVPMLIRYKEANIQSRQTIMLDKMADIKKLAGKVTDKSQVKAHYKELAYAATFINYADVLQRMENQNYFEILFDFYNMEMDDELNAWFEFGSTPGQMRLKLPIPEYTPEIWEKFREAQKAHLRKTNKAHLFNLDQLNIAHPPANQLYPIQIQMGSSLKNEAVDRIHVDAQGRIRFAKHHGYYLLPGGGMIELSNAAKMDDWEQKMLEEHLEEEHANLYLKAAELYDRLTPDDFNAALTKVFSSKQTQSLSPELCSWLQDQMVTKGKNSVRLHNIVVELDNQMEAMKKEAHTSRNKTAENQVKQQNRLKSLMELRAMVQVKTFELSPLFTEALEYIKKNSICVDIQQYLDTRVLGGSQISHSFILRGKPLEDWFAAKFKGFDGECGDDLSGSEIERLTLFEALSKFRKIKFSHLLIGLAAYQEGLDKGTLLVENIWNETQFINTRKMILIESAKLFPTSSRA
;
A
#
# COMPACT_ATOMS: atom_id res chain seq x y z
N MET A 1 -12.16 0.63 21.81
CA MET A 1 -11.01 1.26 22.47
C MET A 1 -10.17 1.96 21.39
N GLN A 2 -10.26 3.28 21.21
CA GLN A 2 -9.54 3.95 20.11
C GLN A 2 -8.02 3.72 20.19
N LEU A 3 -7.48 2.94 19.26
CA LEU A 3 -6.07 2.58 19.22
C LEU A 3 -5.27 3.75 18.64
N PHE A 4 -4.44 4.36 19.48
CA PHE A 4 -3.40 5.33 19.09
C PHE A 4 -3.87 6.61 18.38
N THR A 5 -5.12 7.02 18.59
CA THR A 5 -5.64 8.34 18.14
C THR A 5 -5.01 9.51 18.89
N ASP A 6 -4.41 9.28 20.06
CA ASP A 6 -3.79 10.28 20.91
C ASP A 6 -2.50 10.88 20.34
N ILE A 7 -1.98 10.35 19.22
CA ILE A 7 -0.90 10.99 18.48
C ILE A 7 -1.38 12.22 17.69
N VAL A 8 -2.66 12.24 17.27
CA VAL A 8 -3.22 13.26 16.37
C VAL A 8 -3.09 14.69 16.95
N PRO A 9 -3.44 14.95 18.22
CA PRO A 9 -3.26 16.28 18.80
C PRO A 9 -1.81 16.80 18.75
N MET A 10 -0.81 15.91 18.89
CA MET A 10 0.60 16.29 18.79
C MET A 10 0.97 16.71 17.35
N LEU A 11 0.47 15.99 16.34
CA LEU A 11 0.71 16.33 14.94
C LEU A 11 0.07 17.68 14.58
N ILE A 12 -1.17 17.92 15.03
CA ILE A 12 -1.88 19.20 14.84
C ILE A 12 -1.13 20.34 15.53
N ARG A 13 -0.76 20.17 16.80
CA ARG A 13 0.00 21.18 17.55
C ARG A 13 1.32 21.54 16.86
N TYR A 14 2.02 20.56 16.30
CA TYR A 14 3.26 20.81 15.56
C TYR A 14 3.00 21.55 14.24
N LYS A 15 1.95 21.17 13.50
CA LYS A 15 1.53 21.86 12.27
C LYS A 15 1.26 23.34 12.51
N GLU A 16 0.52 23.66 13.57
CA GLU A 16 0.08 25.03 13.88
C GLU A 16 1.17 25.90 14.54
N ALA A 17 2.24 25.28 15.05
CA ALA A 17 3.33 25.97 15.73
C ALA A 17 4.23 26.76 14.76
N ASN A 18 4.82 27.87 15.23
CA ASN A 18 5.87 28.59 14.50
C ASN A 18 7.22 27.83 14.58
N ILE A 19 8.22 28.28 13.81
CA ILE A 19 9.54 27.61 13.71
C ILE A 19 10.21 27.37 15.08
N GLN A 20 10.26 28.38 15.95
CA GLN A 20 10.88 28.26 17.28
C GLN A 20 10.12 27.27 18.18
N SER A 21 8.78 27.31 18.12
CA SER A 21 7.92 26.40 18.89
C SER A 21 8.06 24.96 18.39
N ARG A 22 8.16 24.74 17.07
CA ARG A 22 8.42 23.42 16.49
C ARG A 22 9.78 22.86 16.88
N GLN A 23 10.83 23.69 16.88
CA GLN A 23 12.15 23.29 17.38
C GLN A 23 12.08 22.85 18.85
N THR A 24 11.35 23.60 19.69
CA THR A 24 11.15 23.25 21.10
C THR A 24 10.41 21.91 21.24
N ILE A 25 9.29 21.72 20.52
CA ILE A 25 8.54 20.46 20.53
C ILE A 25 9.42 19.28 20.09
N MET A 26 10.26 19.46 19.06
CA MET A 26 11.19 18.43 18.59
C MET A 26 12.26 18.11 19.64
N LEU A 27 12.83 19.13 20.30
CA LEU A 27 13.80 18.95 21.38
C LEU A 27 13.21 18.24 22.58
N ASP A 28 11.99 18.59 22.98
CA ASP A 28 11.25 17.92 24.06
C ASP A 28 11.05 16.45 23.71
N LYS A 29 10.59 16.15 22.48
CA LYS A 29 10.42 14.77 22.03
C LYS A 29 11.74 14.00 22.03
N MET A 30 12.85 14.61 21.59
CA MET A 30 14.18 14.02 21.67
C MET A 30 14.62 13.78 23.13
N ALA A 31 14.31 14.68 24.05
CA ALA A 31 14.61 14.53 25.46
C ALA A 31 13.84 13.35 26.06
N ASP A 32 12.57 13.19 25.72
CA ASP A 32 11.74 12.08 26.19
C ASP A 32 12.25 10.73 25.67
N ILE A 33 12.63 10.66 24.39
CA ILE A 33 13.27 9.48 23.81
C ILE A 33 14.57 9.13 24.57
N LYS A 34 15.40 10.13 24.92
CA LYS A 34 16.64 9.92 25.67
C LYS A 34 16.40 9.38 27.08
N LYS A 35 15.29 9.76 27.73
CA LYS A 35 14.92 9.30 29.09
C LYS A 35 14.45 7.85 29.12
N LEU A 36 14.05 7.26 27.99
CA LEU A 36 13.59 5.87 27.94
C LEU A 36 14.68 4.91 28.45
N ALA A 37 14.39 4.20 29.54
CA ALA A 37 15.27 3.20 30.14
C ALA A 37 15.26 1.90 29.32
N GLY A 38 16.42 1.30 29.09
CA GLY A 38 16.54 0.06 28.28
C GLY A 38 16.10 -1.21 28.99
N LYS A 39 16.10 -1.21 30.32
CA LYS A 39 15.60 -2.33 31.12
C LYS A 39 14.09 -2.21 31.26
N VAL A 40 13.39 -3.28 30.92
CA VAL A 40 11.95 -3.43 31.13
C VAL A 40 11.71 -4.65 32.02
N THR A 41 10.77 -4.52 32.96
CA THR A 41 10.46 -5.58 33.93
C THR A 41 9.12 -6.25 33.68
N ASP A 42 8.28 -5.66 32.84
CA ASP A 42 6.94 -6.18 32.56
C ASP A 42 6.41 -5.74 31.20
N LYS A 43 5.31 -6.38 30.80
CA LYS A 43 4.60 -6.13 29.54
C LYS A 43 4.09 -4.70 29.39
N SER A 44 3.71 -4.02 30.46
CA SER A 44 3.21 -2.64 30.39
C SER A 44 4.31 -1.67 29.97
N GLN A 45 5.52 -1.86 30.50
CA GLN A 45 6.70 -1.07 30.14
C GLN A 45 7.10 -1.30 28.68
N VAL A 46 7.09 -2.55 28.21
CA VAL A 46 7.37 -2.88 26.79
C VAL A 46 6.39 -2.17 25.86
N LYS A 47 5.09 -2.23 26.16
CA LYS A 47 4.06 -1.53 25.37
C LYS A 47 4.26 -0.03 25.37
N ALA A 48 4.60 0.56 26.53
CA ALA A 48 4.86 1.99 26.64
C ALA A 48 6.08 2.40 25.81
N HIS A 49 7.18 1.65 25.86
CA HIS A 49 8.40 1.96 25.09
C HIS A 49 8.18 1.82 23.59
N TYR A 50 7.53 0.76 23.13
CA TYR A 50 7.19 0.63 21.71
C TYR A 50 6.26 1.74 21.23
N LYS A 51 5.25 2.09 22.03
CA LYS A 51 4.34 3.21 21.72
C LYS A 51 5.13 4.51 21.58
N GLU A 52 6.01 4.80 22.52
CA GLU A 52 6.79 6.03 22.51
C GLU A 52 7.74 6.12 21.31
N LEU A 53 8.43 5.02 20.98
CA LEU A 53 9.31 4.97 19.81
C LEU A 53 8.53 5.03 18.48
N ALA A 54 7.39 4.36 18.37
CA ALA A 54 6.53 4.43 17.19
C ALA A 54 5.94 5.84 17.02
N TYR A 55 5.56 6.49 18.11
CA TYR A 55 5.05 7.86 18.08
C TYR A 55 6.15 8.84 17.68
N ALA A 56 7.35 8.67 18.22
CA ALA A 56 8.52 9.44 17.82
C ALA A 56 8.81 9.26 16.32
N ALA A 57 8.94 8.03 15.85
CA ALA A 57 9.21 7.73 14.43
C ALA A 57 8.16 8.35 13.52
N THR A 58 6.88 8.18 13.85
CA THR A 58 5.76 8.83 13.15
C THR A 58 5.89 10.35 13.14
N PHE A 59 6.11 10.95 14.31
CA PHE A 59 6.23 12.40 14.45
C PHE A 59 7.39 12.97 13.66
N ILE A 60 8.54 12.30 13.66
CA ILE A 60 9.74 12.72 12.93
C ILE A 60 9.55 12.58 11.41
N ASN A 61 8.83 11.56 10.95
CA ASN A 61 8.41 11.47 9.54
C ASN A 61 7.46 12.61 9.17
N TYR A 62 6.47 12.90 10.02
CA TYR A 62 5.55 14.00 9.81
C TYR A 62 6.27 15.36 9.77
N ALA A 63 7.15 15.62 10.73
CA ALA A 63 7.91 16.86 10.84
C ALA A 63 8.84 17.06 9.64
N ASP A 64 9.50 15.99 9.18
CA ASP A 64 10.35 16.02 7.99
C ASP A 64 9.55 16.29 6.71
N VAL A 65 8.41 15.62 6.53
CA VAL A 65 7.50 15.90 5.41
C VAL A 65 7.05 17.36 5.46
N LEU A 66 6.56 17.83 6.60
CA LEU A 66 6.12 19.22 6.77
C LEU A 66 7.27 20.22 6.49
N GLN A 67 8.47 19.96 7.00
CA GLN A 67 9.63 20.81 6.76
C GLN A 67 10.00 20.85 5.27
N ARG A 68 10.04 19.69 4.61
CA ARG A 68 10.38 19.62 3.19
C ARG A 68 9.29 20.23 2.30
N MET A 69 8.03 20.13 2.71
CA MET A 69 6.89 20.83 2.12
C MET A 69 7.09 22.35 2.23
N GLU A 70 7.26 22.86 3.44
CA GLU A 70 7.42 24.31 3.71
C GLU A 70 8.67 24.93 3.08
N ASN A 71 9.78 24.18 3.00
CA ASN A 71 11.01 24.62 2.34
C ASN A 71 11.06 24.21 0.87
N GLN A 72 9.99 23.61 0.35
CA GLN A 72 9.79 23.39 -1.09
C GLN A 72 10.89 22.53 -1.72
N ASN A 73 11.43 21.57 -0.95
CA ASN A 73 12.58 20.74 -1.32
C ASN A 73 12.20 19.57 -2.27
N TYR A 74 10.91 19.34 -2.53
CA TYR A 74 10.42 18.38 -3.53
C TYR A 74 8.95 18.63 -3.91
N PHE A 75 8.53 18.07 -5.05
CA PHE A 75 7.14 17.97 -5.51
C PHE A 75 6.72 16.51 -5.63
N GLU A 76 5.66 16.11 -4.94
CA GLU A 76 5.06 14.81 -5.22
C GLU A 76 4.26 14.92 -6.51
N ILE A 77 4.76 14.24 -7.53
CA ILE A 77 4.10 14.12 -8.81
C ILE A 77 3.31 12.83 -8.80
N LEU A 78 2.04 12.93 -9.19
CA LEU A 78 1.19 11.77 -9.35
C LEU A 78 1.84 10.81 -10.37
N PHE A 79 1.75 9.51 -10.11
CA PHE A 79 2.35 8.43 -10.93
C PHE A 79 2.10 8.62 -12.43
N ASP A 80 1.01 9.28 -12.78
CA ASP A 80 0.58 9.67 -14.11
C ASP A 80 1.52 10.59 -14.88
N PHE A 81 2.53 11.22 -14.26
CA PHE A 81 3.59 11.95 -14.98
C PHE A 81 4.99 11.33 -14.76
N TYR A 82 5.07 10.13 -14.20
CA TYR A 82 6.33 9.38 -14.18
C TYR A 82 6.78 9.11 -15.61
N ASN A 83 8.05 9.37 -15.92
CA ASN A 83 8.60 9.34 -17.29
C ASN A 83 7.98 10.33 -18.27
N MET A 84 7.44 11.46 -17.78
CA MET A 84 7.13 12.59 -18.64
C MET A 84 8.40 13.02 -19.39
N GLU A 85 8.25 13.29 -20.69
CA GLU A 85 9.36 13.79 -21.52
C GLU A 85 9.77 15.18 -21.01
N MET A 86 11.06 15.32 -20.68
CA MET A 86 11.68 16.55 -20.21
C MET A 86 12.78 16.94 -21.18
N ASP A 87 12.73 18.16 -21.70
CA ASP A 87 13.83 18.69 -22.50
C ASP A 87 15.00 19.17 -21.62
N ASP A 88 16.13 19.52 -22.24
CA ASP A 88 17.35 19.90 -21.54
C ASP A 88 17.16 21.09 -20.59
N GLU A 89 16.28 22.03 -20.96
CA GLU A 89 15.95 23.17 -20.11
C GLU A 89 15.16 22.68 -18.90
N LEU A 90 14.05 21.96 -19.08
CA LEU A 90 13.29 21.40 -17.94
C LEU A 90 14.15 20.49 -17.06
N ASN A 91 15.08 19.71 -17.63
CA ASN A 91 16.03 18.89 -16.89
C ASN A 91 17.04 19.69 -16.06
N ALA A 92 17.31 20.95 -16.39
CA ALA A 92 18.16 21.81 -15.57
C ALA A 92 17.44 22.27 -14.29
N TRP A 93 16.12 22.35 -14.34
CA TRP A 93 15.28 22.86 -13.25
C TRP A 93 14.59 21.75 -12.45
N PHE A 94 14.29 20.61 -13.06
CA PHE A 94 13.55 19.53 -12.43
C PHE A 94 14.30 18.21 -12.54
N GLU A 95 14.14 17.33 -11.56
CA GLU A 95 14.56 15.93 -11.66
C GLU A 95 13.46 14.99 -11.19
N PHE A 96 13.32 13.86 -11.86
CA PHE A 96 12.61 12.72 -11.28
C PHE A 96 13.58 11.95 -10.39
N GLY A 97 13.21 11.77 -9.12
CA GLY A 97 14.00 10.95 -8.20
C GLY A 97 14.08 9.51 -8.68
N SER A 98 15.06 8.77 -8.15
CA SER A 98 15.21 7.31 -8.38
C SER A 98 14.00 6.48 -7.92
N THR A 99 13.01 7.12 -7.27
CA THR A 99 11.78 6.51 -6.78
C THR A 99 10.62 7.05 -7.63
N PRO A 100 9.96 6.21 -8.47
CA PRO A 100 8.80 6.54 -9.33
C PRO A 100 7.64 7.43 -8.81
N GLY A 101 7.70 8.76 -8.94
CA GLY A 101 6.61 9.66 -8.50
C GLY A 101 7.06 10.71 -7.49
N GLN A 102 8.36 10.78 -7.21
CA GLN A 102 8.98 11.96 -6.63
C GLN A 102 9.62 12.77 -7.74
N MET A 103 9.16 14.00 -7.94
CA MET A 103 9.92 15.01 -8.67
C MET A 103 10.56 15.95 -7.65
N ARG A 104 11.76 16.44 -7.95
CA ARG A 104 12.43 17.42 -7.11
C ARG A 104 12.72 18.65 -7.93
N LEU A 105 12.70 19.76 -7.23
CA LEU A 105 13.33 20.96 -7.72
C LEU A 105 14.83 20.85 -7.56
N LYS A 106 15.56 21.20 -8.60
CA LYS A 106 17.01 21.32 -8.53
C LYS A 106 17.45 22.62 -7.87
N LEU A 107 16.56 23.62 -7.84
CA LEU A 107 16.82 24.95 -7.28
C LEU A 107 15.74 25.32 -6.23
N PRO A 108 15.96 26.33 -5.38
CA PRO A 108 14.91 26.93 -4.56
C PRO A 108 13.84 27.64 -5.40
N ILE A 109 12.58 27.64 -4.96
CA ILE A 109 11.47 28.29 -5.68
C ILE A 109 11.65 29.77 -5.99
N PRO A 110 12.24 30.59 -5.11
CA PRO A 110 12.51 31.99 -5.46
C PRO A 110 13.36 32.14 -6.73
N GLU A 111 14.09 31.11 -7.14
CA GLU A 111 14.90 31.10 -8.36
C GLU A 111 14.09 30.70 -9.61
N TYR A 112 12.91 30.09 -9.46
CA TYR A 112 12.09 29.67 -10.60
C TYR A 112 11.35 30.85 -11.21
N THR A 113 11.45 30.95 -12.52
CA THR A 113 10.77 31.99 -13.27
C THR A 113 9.36 31.55 -13.73
N PRO A 114 8.44 32.49 -14.01
CA PRO A 114 7.15 32.16 -14.60
C PRO A 114 7.27 31.37 -15.91
N GLU A 115 8.30 31.65 -16.71
CA GLU A 115 8.53 31.02 -18.02
C GLU A 115 8.84 29.53 -17.87
N ILE A 116 9.73 29.15 -16.95
CA ILE A 116 10.07 27.74 -16.76
C ILE A 116 8.89 26.93 -16.20
N TRP A 117 8.05 27.55 -15.38
CA TRP A 117 6.82 26.94 -14.88
C TRP A 117 5.79 26.73 -15.97
N GLU A 118 5.60 27.70 -16.86
CA GLU A 118 4.69 27.55 -17.97
C GLU A 118 5.17 26.48 -18.95
N LYS A 119 6.48 26.43 -19.20
CA LYS A 119 7.09 25.36 -19.99
C LYS A 119 6.82 23.98 -19.38
N PHE A 120 6.98 23.86 -18.06
CA PHE A 120 6.69 22.63 -17.35
C PHE A 120 5.20 22.24 -17.42
N ARG A 121 4.30 23.22 -17.27
CA ARG A 121 2.84 23.03 -17.39
C ARG A 121 2.43 22.54 -18.78
N GLU A 122 3.02 23.10 -19.84
CA GLU A 122 2.74 22.67 -21.20
C GLU A 122 3.26 21.25 -21.47
N ALA A 123 4.43 20.89 -20.93
CA ALA A 123 4.92 19.51 -20.97
C ALA A 123 3.96 18.54 -20.26
N GLN A 124 3.42 18.93 -19.10
CA GLN A 124 2.40 18.16 -18.37
C GLN A 124 1.10 18.02 -19.17
N LYS A 125 0.58 19.11 -19.75
CA LYS A 125 -0.61 19.07 -20.61
C LYS A 125 -0.41 18.17 -21.82
N ALA A 126 0.75 18.26 -22.48
CA ALA A 126 1.11 17.40 -23.60
C ALA A 126 1.15 15.92 -23.18
N HIS A 127 1.77 15.61 -22.05
CA HIS A 127 1.82 14.25 -21.51
C HIS A 127 0.42 13.71 -21.20
N LEU A 128 -0.42 14.48 -20.51
CA LEU A 128 -1.79 14.06 -20.18
C LEU A 128 -2.67 13.86 -21.41
N ARG A 129 -2.50 14.66 -22.46
CA ARG A 129 -3.17 14.44 -23.75
C ARG A 129 -2.69 13.13 -24.38
N LYS A 130 -1.38 12.88 -24.39
CA LYS A 130 -0.76 11.64 -24.89
C LYS A 130 -1.27 10.40 -24.13
N THR A 131 -1.49 10.51 -22.82
CA THR A 131 -1.98 9.40 -21.97
C THR A 131 -3.51 9.38 -21.81
N ASN A 132 -4.26 10.24 -22.50
CA ASN A 132 -5.72 10.39 -22.40
C ASN A 132 -6.25 10.65 -20.96
N LYS A 133 -5.48 11.38 -20.15
CA LYS A 133 -5.81 11.72 -18.75
C LYS A 133 -6.06 13.21 -18.51
N ALA A 134 -6.08 14.04 -19.56
CA ALA A 134 -6.24 15.50 -19.45
C ALA A 134 -7.50 15.94 -18.67
N HIS A 135 -8.56 15.12 -18.69
CA HIS A 135 -9.81 15.38 -17.96
C HIS A 135 -9.71 15.13 -16.43
N LEU A 136 -8.64 14.50 -15.94
CA LEU A 136 -8.47 14.14 -14.53
C LEU A 136 -7.75 15.21 -13.72
N PHE A 137 -7.08 16.16 -14.37
CA PHE A 137 -6.18 17.12 -13.74
C PHE A 137 -6.59 18.56 -14.02
N ASN A 138 -6.52 19.42 -13.00
CA ASN A 138 -6.68 20.85 -13.14
C ASN A 138 -5.31 21.54 -13.05
N LEU A 139 -4.59 21.56 -14.17
CA LEU A 139 -3.25 22.17 -14.25
C LEU A 139 -3.29 23.70 -14.18
N ASP A 140 -4.44 24.33 -14.41
CA ASP A 140 -4.55 25.79 -14.47
C ASP A 140 -4.64 26.44 -13.07
N GLN A 141 -4.92 25.65 -12.02
CA GLN A 141 -4.87 26.10 -10.61
C GLN A 141 -3.46 26.11 -10.01
N LEU A 142 -2.44 25.65 -10.76
CA LEU A 142 -1.03 25.72 -10.36
C LEU A 142 -0.52 27.15 -10.60
N ASN A 143 -0.77 28.06 -9.65
CA ASN A 143 -0.26 29.44 -9.70
C ASN A 143 0.80 29.66 -8.63
N ILE A 144 2.07 29.74 -9.04
CA ILE A 144 3.18 29.95 -8.12
C ILE A 144 3.21 31.35 -7.51
N ALA A 145 2.68 32.35 -8.22
CA ALA A 145 2.63 33.72 -7.75
C ALA A 145 1.48 33.95 -6.75
N HIS A 146 0.46 33.08 -6.76
CA HIS A 146 -0.74 33.20 -5.92
C HIS A 146 -1.17 31.82 -5.40
N PRO A 147 -0.38 31.20 -4.50
CA PRO A 147 -0.77 29.92 -3.91
C PRO A 147 -2.07 30.08 -3.09
N PRO A 148 -2.96 29.08 -3.08
CA PRO A 148 -4.15 29.12 -2.24
C PRO A 148 -3.77 29.24 -0.75
N ALA A 149 -4.41 30.16 -0.02
CA ALA A 149 -4.06 30.51 1.36
C ALA A 149 -4.19 29.35 2.37
N ASN A 150 -4.86 28.26 1.99
CA ASN A 150 -5.14 27.08 2.81
C ASN A 150 -4.31 25.84 2.43
N GLN A 151 -3.34 25.95 1.53
CA GLN A 151 -2.51 24.82 1.09
C GLN A 151 -1.12 24.83 1.74
N LEU A 152 -0.72 23.70 2.32
CA LEU A 152 0.68 23.45 2.65
C LEU A 152 1.42 23.22 1.33
N TYR A 153 2.19 24.23 0.92
CA TYR A 153 3.13 24.17 -0.20
C TYR A 153 3.97 22.89 -0.07
N PRO A 154 4.09 21.99 -1.07
CA PRO A 154 4.47 22.18 -2.48
C PRO A 154 3.29 22.22 -3.46
N ILE A 155 3.28 23.14 -4.45
CA ILE A 155 2.47 23.13 -5.71
C ILE A 155 2.03 21.71 -6.09
N GLN A 156 0.81 21.35 -5.72
CA GLN A 156 0.28 20.02 -5.94
C GLN A 156 -0.46 19.99 -7.26
N ILE A 157 -0.15 19.04 -8.13
CA ILE A 157 -0.94 18.77 -9.33
C ILE A 157 -2.32 18.29 -8.88
N GLN A 158 -3.29 19.19 -9.00
CA GLN A 158 -4.58 19.07 -8.38
C GLN A 158 -5.50 18.19 -9.24
N MET A 159 -5.78 16.96 -8.80
CA MET A 159 -6.75 16.10 -9.49
C MET A 159 -8.18 16.59 -9.24
N GLY A 160 -8.98 16.65 -10.30
CA GLY A 160 -10.39 17.05 -10.26
C GLY A 160 -11.33 15.96 -9.71
N SER A 161 -10.81 14.79 -9.35
CA SER A 161 -11.59 13.68 -8.77
C SER A 161 -11.25 13.45 -7.30
N SER A 162 -12.25 13.22 -6.44
CA SER A 162 -12.00 12.81 -5.05
C SER A 162 -11.27 11.46 -5.02
N LEU A 163 -10.22 11.29 -4.20
CA LEU A 163 -9.69 9.95 -3.90
C LEU A 163 -10.50 9.40 -2.76
N LYS A 164 -11.16 8.29 -3.04
CA LYS A 164 -11.56 7.35 -2.03
C LYS A 164 -10.80 6.08 -2.38
N ASN A 165 -9.67 5.88 -1.70
CA ASN A 165 -8.94 4.64 -1.83
C ASN A 165 -9.18 3.81 -0.57
N GLU A 166 -9.64 2.59 -0.79
CA GLU A 166 -9.95 1.62 0.25
C GLU A 166 -9.12 0.37 -0.03
N ALA A 167 -8.09 0.20 0.79
CA ALA A 167 -7.23 -0.98 0.77
C ALA A 167 -7.60 -1.89 1.93
N VAL A 168 -7.48 -3.20 1.75
CA VAL A 168 -7.63 -4.16 2.83
C VAL A 168 -6.28 -4.81 3.06
N ASP A 169 -5.77 -4.73 4.28
CA ASP A 169 -4.44 -5.26 4.64
C ASP A 169 -4.60 -6.35 5.69
N ARG A 170 -3.83 -7.43 5.58
CA ARG A 170 -3.73 -8.49 6.59
C ARG A 170 -2.41 -8.41 7.34
N ILE A 171 -2.47 -8.47 8.66
CA ILE A 171 -1.31 -8.27 9.52
C ILE A 171 -1.26 -9.40 10.53
N HIS A 172 -0.14 -10.10 10.55
CA HIS A 172 0.19 -11.06 11.58
C HIS A 172 1.55 -10.74 12.18
N VAL A 173 1.72 -11.10 13.44
CA VAL A 173 3.03 -11.13 14.10
C VAL A 173 3.34 -12.60 14.40
N ASP A 174 4.49 -13.08 13.94
CA ASP A 174 4.92 -14.43 14.27
C ASP A 174 5.41 -14.55 15.73
N ALA A 175 5.71 -15.77 16.18
CA ALA A 175 6.18 -16.03 17.54
C ALA A 175 7.51 -15.33 17.89
N GLN A 176 8.29 -14.91 16.89
CA GLN A 176 9.54 -14.15 17.03
C GLN A 176 9.31 -12.64 16.97
N GLY A 177 8.07 -12.17 16.91
CA GLY A 177 7.75 -10.75 16.80
C GLY A 177 7.89 -10.20 15.38
N ARG A 178 8.11 -11.01 14.34
CA ARG A 178 8.30 -10.47 12.99
C ARG A 178 6.95 -10.19 12.35
N ILE A 179 6.85 -9.03 11.73
CA ILE A 179 5.72 -8.57 10.93
C ILE A 179 6.14 -8.59 9.46
N ARG A 180 5.23 -9.02 8.59
CA ARG A 180 5.37 -8.88 7.15
C ARG A 180 5.15 -7.43 6.74
N PHE A 181 6.21 -6.75 6.30
CA PHE A 181 6.12 -5.44 5.67
C PHE A 181 6.37 -5.60 4.17
N ALA A 182 5.49 -5.05 3.34
CA ALA A 182 5.84 -4.82 1.95
C ALA A 182 7.03 -3.83 1.91
N LYS A 183 8.14 -4.21 1.28
CA LYS A 183 9.26 -3.33 0.94
C LYS A 183 8.78 -2.43 -0.19
N HIS A 184 7.99 -1.42 0.16
CA HIS A 184 7.51 -0.48 -0.83
C HIS A 184 8.45 0.72 -0.95
N HIS A 185 8.95 0.92 -2.17
CA HIS A 185 9.03 2.24 -2.79
C HIS A 185 7.60 2.78 -2.94
N GLY A 186 7.01 3.24 -1.85
CA GLY A 186 5.66 3.79 -1.79
C GLY A 186 5.72 5.30 -1.62
N TYR A 187 5.32 6.02 -2.66
CA TYR A 187 5.17 7.46 -2.74
C TYR A 187 4.28 7.94 -1.61
N TYR A 188 4.90 8.58 -0.63
CA TYR A 188 4.17 9.35 0.38
C TYR A 188 3.38 10.41 -0.38
N LEU A 189 2.11 10.61 -0.02
CA LEU A 189 1.32 11.77 -0.40
C LEU A 189 0.42 12.16 0.78
N LEU A 190 1.06 12.88 1.71
CA LEU A 190 0.54 13.90 2.65
C LEU A 190 -0.22 13.45 3.93
N PRO A 191 -0.65 14.42 4.79
CA PRO A 191 0.09 14.89 5.95
C PRO A 191 -0.70 14.55 7.21
N GLY A 192 -0.38 13.41 7.80
CA GLY A 192 -0.98 12.96 9.05
C GLY A 192 -2.21 12.07 8.86
N GLY A 193 -2.38 11.19 9.84
CA GLY A 193 -3.47 10.23 9.91
C GLY A 193 -3.51 9.60 11.29
N GLY A 194 -4.59 8.90 11.58
CA GLY A 194 -4.81 8.20 12.85
C GLY A 194 -5.50 6.87 12.59
N MET A 195 -5.38 5.95 13.55
CA MET A 195 -6.15 4.73 13.52
C MET A 195 -7.53 4.96 14.13
N ILE A 196 -8.57 4.44 13.50
CA ILE A 196 -9.96 4.56 13.94
C ILE A 196 -10.53 3.15 14.01
N GLU A 197 -11.26 2.83 15.07
CA GLU A 197 -12.01 1.57 15.10
C GLU A 197 -13.32 1.74 14.32
N LEU A 198 -13.63 0.77 13.46
CA LEU A 198 -14.97 0.64 12.89
C LEU A 198 -15.94 0.11 13.95
N SER A 199 -17.07 0.79 14.10
CA SER A 199 -18.17 0.35 14.96
C SER A 199 -19.32 -0.29 14.19
N ASN A 200 -19.29 -0.29 12.85
CA ASN A 200 -20.37 -0.80 12.02
C ASN A 200 -20.12 -2.25 11.60
N ALA A 201 -20.84 -3.19 12.21
CA ALA A 201 -20.73 -4.62 11.96
C ALA A 201 -21.02 -5.03 10.51
N ALA A 202 -22.02 -4.43 9.84
CA ALA A 202 -22.36 -4.77 8.46
C ALA A 202 -21.23 -4.43 7.48
N LYS A 203 -20.52 -3.32 7.73
CA LYS A 203 -19.34 -2.97 6.93
C LYS A 203 -18.16 -3.92 7.20
N MET A 204 -18.04 -4.45 8.42
CA MET A 204 -16.96 -5.39 8.74
C MET A 204 -17.12 -6.70 7.95
N ASP A 205 -18.33 -7.22 7.81
CA ASP A 205 -18.60 -8.45 7.05
C ASP A 205 -18.11 -8.32 5.58
N ASP A 206 -18.41 -7.20 4.93
CA ASP A 206 -17.97 -6.91 3.56
C ASP A 206 -16.43 -6.85 3.46
N TRP A 207 -15.76 -6.25 4.46
CA TRP A 207 -14.31 -6.13 4.49
C TRP A 207 -13.59 -7.44 4.77
N GLU A 208 -14.16 -8.30 5.63
CA GLU A 208 -13.63 -9.63 5.90
C GLU A 208 -13.71 -10.52 4.66
N GLN A 209 -14.82 -10.43 3.93
CA GLN A 209 -14.96 -11.10 2.65
C GLN A 209 -13.92 -10.58 1.65
N LYS A 210 -13.79 -9.26 1.50
CA LYS A 210 -12.78 -8.65 0.60
C LYS A 210 -11.35 -9.06 0.98
N MET A 211 -11.02 -9.11 2.27
CA MET A 211 -9.71 -9.55 2.74
C MET A 211 -9.40 -11.00 2.32
N LEU A 212 -10.40 -11.89 2.45
CA LEU A 212 -10.28 -13.28 2.03
C LEU A 212 -10.13 -13.40 0.52
N GLU A 213 -10.92 -12.64 -0.25
CA GLU A 213 -10.80 -12.58 -1.71
C GLU A 213 -9.37 -12.17 -2.10
N GLU A 214 -8.87 -11.03 -1.62
CA GLU A 214 -7.50 -10.54 -1.92
C GLU A 214 -6.41 -11.55 -1.50
N HIS A 215 -6.54 -12.20 -0.34
CA HIS A 215 -5.61 -13.25 0.09
C HIS A 215 -5.59 -14.47 -0.86
N LEU A 216 -6.75 -14.89 -1.34
CA LEU A 216 -6.85 -16.02 -2.29
C LEU A 216 -6.27 -15.66 -3.67
N GLU A 217 -6.36 -14.38 -4.06
CA GLU A 217 -5.73 -13.86 -5.29
C GLU A 217 -4.21 -13.87 -5.18
N GLU A 218 -3.67 -13.32 -4.09
CA GLU A 218 -2.23 -13.07 -3.91
C GLU A 218 -1.42 -14.27 -3.41
N GLU A 219 -2.02 -15.20 -2.65
CA GLU A 219 -1.23 -16.22 -1.93
C GLU A 219 -1.57 -17.63 -2.36
N HIS A 220 -2.69 -17.82 -3.04
CA HIS A 220 -3.20 -19.12 -3.42
C HIS A 220 -3.39 -19.28 -4.93
N ALA A 221 -2.47 -18.81 -5.77
CA ALA A 221 -2.56 -18.98 -7.24
C ALA A 221 -2.74 -20.45 -7.69
N ASN A 222 -2.36 -21.44 -6.90
CA ASN A 222 -2.55 -22.86 -7.21
C ASN A 222 -3.82 -23.47 -6.58
N LEU A 223 -4.79 -22.65 -6.16
CA LEU A 223 -6.03 -23.12 -5.52
C LEU A 223 -6.81 -24.06 -6.42
N TYR A 224 -6.82 -23.82 -7.73
CA TYR A 224 -7.45 -24.70 -8.72
C TYR A 224 -6.95 -26.15 -8.68
N LEU A 225 -5.71 -26.37 -8.22
CA LEU A 225 -5.13 -27.69 -7.97
C LEU A 225 -5.45 -28.17 -6.54
N LYS A 226 -5.12 -27.34 -5.54
CA LYS A 226 -5.22 -27.70 -4.11
C LYS A 226 -6.66 -28.00 -3.67
N ALA A 227 -7.64 -27.36 -4.30
CA ALA A 227 -9.05 -27.48 -4.00
C ALA A 227 -9.84 -28.30 -5.06
N ALA A 228 -9.17 -29.09 -5.90
CA ALA A 228 -9.79 -29.88 -6.98
C ALA A 228 -11.04 -30.66 -6.51
N GLU A 229 -10.92 -31.40 -5.41
CA GLU A 229 -12.05 -32.16 -4.84
C GLU A 229 -13.22 -31.29 -4.40
N LEU A 230 -12.98 -30.04 -3.99
CA LEU A 230 -14.03 -29.12 -3.58
C LEU A 230 -14.83 -28.64 -4.79
N TYR A 231 -14.17 -28.37 -5.92
CA TYR A 231 -14.86 -27.98 -7.16
C TYR A 231 -15.70 -29.12 -7.73
N ASP A 232 -15.23 -30.36 -7.64
CA ASP A 232 -15.95 -31.55 -8.12
C ASP A 232 -17.21 -31.87 -7.29
N ARG A 233 -17.34 -31.29 -6.09
CA ARG A 233 -18.56 -31.39 -5.25
C ARG A 233 -19.61 -30.35 -5.62
N LEU A 234 -19.26 -29.31 -6.38
CA LEU A 234 -20.21 -28.28 -6.81
C LEU A 234 -21.11 -28.82 -7.92
N THR A 235 -22.35 -28.33 -7.97
CA THR A 235 -23.21 -28.63 -9.12
C THR A 235 -22.61 -27.97 -10.38
N PRO A 236 -22.72 -28.60 -11.56
CA PRO A 236 -22.28 -27.97 -12.80
C PRO A 236 -22.98 -26.64 -13.06
N ASP A 237 -24.24 -26.50 -12.66
CA ASP A 237 -25.03 -25.28 -12.85
C ASP A 237 -24.49 -24.12 -12.01
N ASP A 238 -24.22 -24.33 -10.73
CA ASP A 238 -23.66 -23.28 -9.85
C ASP A 238 -22.26 -22.87 -10.30
N PHE A 239 -21.42 -23.86 -10.67
CA PHE A 239 -20.07 -23.62 -11.17
C PHE A 239 -20.10 -22.82 -12.49
N ASN A 240 -21.00 -23.19 -13.40
CA ASN A 240 -21.19 -22.48 -14.67
C ASN A 240 -21.74 -21.07 -14.47
N ALA A 241 -22.67 -20.87 -13.53
CA ALA A 241 -23.22 -19.56 -13.22
C ALA A 241 -22.11 -18.60 -12.71
N ALA A 242 -21.21 -19.09 -11.85
CA ALA A 242 -20.06 -18.31 -11.40
C ALA A 242 -19.11 -17.95 -12.54
N LEU A 243 -18.74 -18.90 -13.40
CA LEU A 243 -17.90 -18.62 -14.58
C LEU A 243 -18.55 -17.65 -15.57
N THR A 244 -19.87 -17.76 -15.79
CA THR A 244 -20.63 -16.84 -16.65
C THR A 244 -20.48 -15.39 -16.18
N LYS A 245 -20.62 -15.18 -14.87
CA LYS A 245 -20.46 -13.86 -14.25
C LYS A 245 -19.04 -13.32 -14.45
N VAL A 246 -18.03 -14.17 -14.30
CA VAL A 246 -16.62 -13.79 -14.50
C VAL A 246 -16.32 -13.47 -15.97
N PHE A 247 -16.79 -14.27 -16.92
CA PHE A 247 -16.58 -14.05 -18.36
C PHE A 247 -17.40 -12.91 -18.95
N SER A 248 -18.37 -12.40 -18.20
CA SER A 248 -19.12 -11.18 -18.56
C SER A 248 -18.49 -9.90 -17.99
N SER A 249 -17.33 -10.01 -17.33
CA SER A 249 -16.64 -8.88 -16.70
C SER A 249 -16.03 -7.91 -17.73
N LYS A 250 -15.72 -6.69 -17.27
CA LYS A 250 -15.04 -5.67 -18.08
C LYS A 250 -13.66 -6.16 -18.55
N GLN A 251 -12.98 -6.96 -17.75
CA GLN A 251 -11.66 -7.53 -18.06
C GLN A 251 -11.72 -8.36 -19.35
N THR A 252 -12.76 -9.18 -19.52
CA THR A 252 -12.97 -10.03 -20.69
C THR A 252 -13.17 -9.22 -21.98
N GLN A 253 -13.73 -8.00 -21.91
CA GLN A 253 -13.95 -7.15 -23.09
C GLN A 253 -12.66 -6.72 -23.79
N SER A 254 -11.52 -6.76 -23.08
CA SER A 254 -10.21 -6.40 -23.63
C SER A 254 -9.46 -7.56 -24.29
N LEU A 255 -10.01 -8.77 -24.22
CA LEU A 255 -9.37 -10.00 -24.69
C LEU A 255 -9.65 -10.28 -26.17
N SER A 256 -8.95 -11.25 -26.74
CA SER A 256 -9.16 -11.68 -28.13
C SER A 256 -10.54 -12.32 -28.27
N PRO A 257 -11.24 -12.10 -29.40
CA PRO A 257 -12.46 -12.86 -29.71
C PRO A 257 -12.26 -14.37 -29.62
N GLU A 258 -11.09 -14.87 -30.03
CA GLU A 258 -10.74 -16.29 -30.00
C GLU A 258 -10.69 -16.83 -28.56
N LEU A 259 -10.05 -16.09 -27.65
CA LEU A 259 -9.96 -16.47 -26.24
C LEU A 259 -11.35 -16.38 -25.57
N CYS A 260 -12.11 -15.34 -25.87
CA CYS A 260 -13.48 -15.20 -25.37
C CYS A 260 -14.38 -16.36 -25.81
N SER A 261 -14.32 -16.76 -27.08
CA SER A 261 -15.07 -17.92 -27.58
C SER A 261 -14.65 -19.19 -26.87
N TRP A 262 -13.35 -19.41 -26.73
CA TRP A 262 -12.82 -20.59 -26.05
C TRP A 262 -13.27 -20.68 -24.58
N LEU A 263 -13.26 -19.55 -23.85
CA LEU A 263 -13.74 -19.50 -22.46
C LEU A 263 -15.25 -19.84 -22.36
N GLN A 264 -16.06 -19.38 -23.32
CA GLN A 264 -17.48 -19.74 -23.37
C GLN A 264 -17.69 -21.23 -23.67
N ASP A 265 -16.87 -21.82 -24.55
CA ASP A 265 -16.94 -23.26 -24.84
C ASP A 265 -16.60 -24.11 -23.60
N GLN A 266 -15.74 -23.61 -22.71
CA GLN A 266 -15.47 -24.30 -21.45
C GLN A 266 -16.72 -24.41 -20.58
N MET A 267 -17.72 -23.53 -20.70
CA MET A 267 -18.97 -23.57 -19.91
C MET A 267 -19.87 -24.76 -20.24
N VAL A 268 -19.88 -25.19 -21.50
CA VAL A 268 -20.72 -26.31 -21.99
C VAL A 268 -19.98 -27.64 -22.05
N THR A 269 -18.67 -27.63 -21.78
CA THR A 269 -17.83 -28.83 -21.78
C THR A 269 -18.25 -29.78 -20.66
N LYS A 270 -18.56 -31.03 -21.03
CA LYS A 270 -18.88 -32.09 -20.05
C LYS A 270 -17.62 -32.58 -19.36
N GLY A 271 -17.67 -32.73 -18.05
CA GLY A 271 -16.56 -33.28 -17.27
C GLY A 271 -16.58 -32.80 -15.82
N LYS A 272 -15.50 -33.12 -15.11
CA LYS A 272 -15.24 -32.64 -13.76
C LYS A 272 -14.96 -31.14 -13.75
N ASN A 273 -15.54 -30.42 -12.79
CA ASN A 273 -15.35 -28.97 -12.64
C ASN A 273 -13.88 -28.63 -12.39
N SER A 274 -13.16 -29.44 -11.60
CA SER A 274 -11.72 -29.26 -11.35
C SER A 274 -10.89 -29.30 -12.63
N VAL A 275 -11.16 -30.25 -13.53
CA VAL A 275 -10.44 -30.38 -14.81
C VAL A 275 -10.73 -29.19 -15.72
N ARG A 276 -11.98 -28.73 -15.75
CA ARG A 276 -12.37 -27.54 -16.51
C ARG A 276 -11.69 -26.29 -15.97
N LEU A 277 -11.70 -26.09 -14.66
CA LEU A 277 -11.02 -24.97 -14.00
C LEU A 277 -9.51 -24.98 -14.29
N HIS A 278 -8.89 -26.17 -14.20
CA HIS A 278 -7.47 -26.36 -14.53
C HIS A 278 -7.16 -25.92 -15.95
N ASN A 279 -7.95 -26.39 -16.93
CA ASN A 279 -7.75 -26.00 -18.34
C ASN A 279 -7.89 -24.49 -18.53
N ILE A 280 -8.89 -23.86 -17.91
CA ILE A 280 -9.11 -22.42 -18.00
C ILE A 280 -7.89 -21.66 -17.44
N VAL A 281 -7.43 -22.01 -16.23
CA VAL A 281 -6.31 -21.32 -15.59
C VAL A 281 -5.03 -21.49 -16.41
N VAL A 282 -4.72 -22.72 -16.86
CA VAL A 282 -3.54 -23.00 -17.68
C VAL A 282 -3.55 -22.21 -18.99
N GLU A 283 -4.71 -22.10 -19.66
CA GLU A 283 -4.81 -21.32 -20.88
C GLU A 283 -4.59 -19.82 -20.62
N LEU A 284 -5.18 -19.27 -19.56
CA LEU A 284 -4.94 -17.88 -19.18
C LEU A 284 -3.46 -17.62 -18.86
N ASP A 285 -2.80 -18.54 -18.12
CA ASP A 285 -1.37 -18.46 -17.81
C ASP A 285 -0.51 -18.51 -19.09
N ASN A 286 -0.85 -19.39 -20.05
CA ASN A 286 -0.17 -19.45 -21.35
C ASN A 286 -0.29 -18.15 -22.14
N GLN A 287 -1.48 -17.52 -22.15
CA GLN A 287 -1.70 -16.24 -22.82
C GLN A 287 -0.90 -15.11 -22.17
N MET A 288 -0.80 -15.10 -20.83
CA MET A 288 0.04 -14.14 -20.11
C MET A 288 1.52 -14.30 -20.46
N GLU A 289 2.04 -15.53 -20.47
CA GLU A 289 3.44 -15.80 -20.82
C GLU A 289 3.77 -15.47 -22.28
N ALA A 290 2.85 -15.74 -23.22
CA ALA A 290 2.98 -15.30 -24.60
C ALA A 290 3.10 -13.77 -24.70
N MET A 291 2.22 -13.03 -24.01
CA MET A 291 2.26 -11.56 -24.01
C MET A 291 3.53 -11.00 -23.35
N LYS A 292 4.00 -11.59 -22.26
CA LYS A 292 5.27 -11.19 -21.62
C LYS A 292 6.45 -11.38 -22.59
N LYS A 293 6.53 -12.53 -23.28
CA LYS A 293 7.59 -12.81 -24.28
C LYS A 293 7.53 -11.85 -25.48
N GLU A 294 6.34 -11.52 -25.96
CA GLU A 294 6.13 -10.53 -27.03
C GLU A 294 6.48 -9.09 -26.60
N ALA A 295 6.41 -8.78 -25.31
CA ALA A 295 6.86 -7.49 -24.79
C ALA A 295 8.40 -7.39 -24.80
N HIS A 296 9.10 -8.49 -24.48
CA HIS A 296 10.56 -8.53 -24.40
C HIS A 296 11.26 -8.56 -25.78
N THR A 297 10.62 -9.17 -26.78
CA THR A 297 11.20 -9.36 -28.12
C THR A 297 10.97 -8.18 -29.07
N SER A 298 10.08 -7.24 -28.74
CA SER A 298 9.64 -6.20 -29.68
C SER A 298 10.32 -4.85 -29.41
N ARG A 299 11.48 -4.63 -30.03
CA ARG A 299 12.27 -3.38 -29.91
C ARG A 299 11.66 -2.13 -30.57
N ASN A 300 10.62 -2.27 -31.41
CA ASN A 300 10.06 -1.19 -32.24
C ASN A 300 8.57 -0.86 -31.97
N LYS A 301 8.03 -1.18 -30.79
CA LYS A 301 6.63 -0.83 -30.46
C LYS A 301 6.50 0.66 -30.13
N THR A 302 5.50 1.32 -30.70
CA THR A 302 5.09 2.67 -30.28
C THR A 302 4.62 2.65 -28.83
N ALA A 303 4.76 3.77 -28.11
CA ALA A 303 4.31 3.89 -26.72
C ALA A 303 2.82 3.51 -26.55
N GLU A 304 1.98 3.82 -27.54
CA GLU A 304 0.57 3.45 -27.54
C GLU A 304 0.34 1.93 -27.58
N ASN A 305 1.14 1.20 -28.37
CA ASN A 305 1.07 -0.25 -28.43
C ASN A 305 1.58 -0.91 -27.14
N GLN A 306 2.58 -0.33 -26.49
CA GLN A 306 3.06 -0.78 -25.18
C GLN A 306 1.97 -0.62 -24.11
N VAL A 307 1.29 0.53 -24.06
CA VAL A 307 0.18 0.77 -23.13
C VAL A 307 -0.99 -0.18 -23.37
N LYS A 308 -1.38 -0.40 -24.63
CA LYS A 308 -2.45 -1.37 -24.97
C LYS A 308 -2.09 -2.78 -24.54
N GLN A 309 -0.85 -3.21 -24.79
CA GLN A 309 -0.38 -4.54 -24.38
C GLN A 309 -0.34 -4.69 -22.85
N GLN A 310 0.14 -3.67 -22.14
CA GLN A 310 0.18 -3.67 -20.67
C GLN A 310 -1.23 -3.71 -20.07
N ASN A 311 -2.18 -2.97 -20.63
CA ASN A 311 -3.59 -3.00 -20.19
C ASN A 311 -4.23 -4.37 -20.43
N ARG A 312 -3.90 -5.03 -21.54
CA ARG A 312 -4.41 -6.38 -21.86
C ARG A 312 -3.81 -7.43 -20.94
N LEU A 313 -2.51 -7.37 -20.66
CA LEU A 313 -1.84 -8.23 -19.69
C LEU A 313 -2.45 -8.06 -18.29
N LYS A 314 -2.65 -6.82 -17.84
CA LYS A 314 -3.33 -6.52 -16.58
C LYS A 314 -4.73 -7.12 -16.53
N SER A 315 -5.51 -6.98 -17.60
CA SER A 315 -6.88 -7.53 -17.68
C SER A 315 -6.88 -9.07 -17.65
N LEU A 316 -5.88 -9.73 -18.24
CA LEU A 316 -5.71 -11.19 -18.12
C LEU A 316 -5.38 -11.62 -16.69
N MET A 317 -4.46 -10.93 -16.02
CA MET A 317 -4.10 -11.21 -14.63
C MET A 317 -5.33 -11.09 -13.71
N GLU A 318 -6.08 -10.00 -13.86
CA GLU A 318 -7.33 -9.78 -13.12
C GLU A 318 -8.39 -10.85 -13.43
N LEU A 319 -8.58 -11.22 -14.71
CA LEU A 319 -9.53 -12.27 -15.07
C LEU A 319 -9.15 -13.62 -14.45
N ARG A 320 -7.87 -13.98 -14.49
CA ARG A 320 -7.33 -15.22 -13.91
C ARG A 320 -7.56 -15.27 -12.40
N ALA A 321 -7.34 -14.17 -11.70
CA ALA A 321 -7.65 -14.03 -10.28
C ALA A 321 -9.16 -14.22 -10.00
N MET A 322 -10.02 -13.53 -10.76
CA MET A 322 -11.48 -13.64 -10.64
C MET A 322 -12.00 -15.06 -10.86
N VAL A 323 -11.48 -15.79 -11.88
CA VAL A 323 -11.88 -17.18 -12.16
C VAL A 323 -11.63 -18.07 -10.94
N GLN A 324 -10.46 -17.91 -10.32
CA GLN A 324 -10.08 -18.72 -9.16
C GLN A 324 -10.94 -18.40 -7.92
N VAL A 325 -11.08 -17.12 -7.59
CA VAL A 325 -11.78 -16.69 -6.37
C VAL A 325 -13.28 -16.97 -6.47
N LYS A 326 -13.93 -16.56 -7.57
CA LYS A 326 -15.39 -16.70 -7.72
C LYS A 326 -15.86 -18.14 -7.82
N THR A 327 -15.01 -19.05 -8.30
CA THR A 327 -15.33 -20.49 -8.26
C THR A 327 -15.09 -21.09 -6.87
N PHE A 328 -14.09 -20.60 -6.13
CA PHE A 328 -13.80 -21.09 -4.78
C PHE A 328 -14.79 -20.56 -3.72
N GLU A 329 -15.37 -19.37 -3.92
CA GLU A 329 -16.46 -18.80 -3.12
C GLU A 329 -17.64 -19.74 -2.92
N LEU A 330 -17.89 -20.61 -3.90
CA LEU A 330 -18.97 -21.60 -3.84
C LEU A 330 -18.66 -22.78 -2.91
N SER A 331 -17.40 -22.93 -2.49
CA SER A 331 -16.97 -24.07 -1.68
C SER A 331 -17.28 -23.88 -0.20
N PRO A 332 -17.59 -24.96 0.55
CA PRO A 332 -17.75 -24.89 2.01
C PRO A 332 -16.51 -24.33 2.73
N LEU A 333 -15.32 -24.54 2.16
CA LEU A 333 -14.07 -24.07 2.75
C LEU A 333 -13.94 -22.54 2.71
N PHE A 334 -14.56 -21.87 1.74
CA PHE A 334 -14.64 -20.40 1.73
C PHE A 334 -15.47 -19.89 2.91
N THR A 335 -16.63 -20.49 3.16
CA THR A 335 -17.46 -20.16 4.33
C THR A 335 -16.71 -20.42 5.64
N GLU A 336 -16.03 -21.57 5.77
CA GLU A 336 -15.20 -21.86 6.95
C GLU A 336 -14.07 -20.84 7.14
N ALA A 337 -13.43 -20.39 6.05
CA ALA A 337 -12.37 -19.39 6.10
C ALA A 337 -12.90 -18.02 6.54
N LEU A 338 -14.08 -17.62 6.03
CA LEU A 338 -14.72 -16.37 6.43
C LEU A 338 -15.13 -16.38 7.91
N GLU A 339 -15.71 -17.48 8.40
CA GLU A 339 -16.01 -17.65 9.84
C GLU A 339 -14.75 -17.64 10.69
N TYR A 340 -13.66 -18.22 10.19
CA TYR A 340 -12.36 -18.18 10.86
C TYR A 340 -11.85 -16.74 10.99
N ILE A 341 -11.92 -15.94 9.93
CA ILE A 341 -11.52 -14.53 9.92
C ILE A 341 -12.34 -13.73 10.94
N LYS A 342 -13.67 -13.87 10.90
CA LYS A 342 -14.60 -13.23 11.86
C LYS A 342 -14.24 -13.49 13.31
N LYS A 343 -13.87 -14.73 13.59
CA LYS A 343 -13.53 -15.17 14.96
C LYS A 343 -12.12 -14.76 15.38
N ASN A 344 -11.18 -14.65 14.44
CA ASN A 344 -9.75 -14.57 14.73
C ASN A 344 -9.07 -13.31 14.20
N SER A 345 -9.81 -12.23 13.96
CA SER A 345 -9.24 -10.96 13.53
C SER A 345 -9.79 -9.77 14.32
N ILE A 346 -9.10 -8.63 14.22
CA ILE A 346 -9.59 -7.30 14.59
C ILE A 346 -9.42 -6.42 13.37
N CYS A 347 -10.47 -5.72 12.96
CA CYS A 347 -10.36 -4.68 11.95
C CYS A 347 -10.05 -3.33 12.58
N VAL A 348 -9.03 -2.63 12.06
CA VAL A 348 -8.66 -1.28 12.42
C VAL A 348 -8.54 -0.45 11.15
N ASP A 349 -9.22 0.70 11.11
CA ASP A 349 -9.10 1.62 9.98
C ASP A 349 -7.93 2.56 10.19
N ILE A 350 -7.22 2.88 9.12
CA ILE A 350 -6.20 3.91 9.10
C ILE A 350 -6.69 5.00 8.17
N GLN A 351 -7.13 6.09 8.76
CA GLN A 351 -7.50 7.26 8.00
C GLN A 351 -6.25 8.08 7.73
N GLN A 352 -5.94 8.26 6.44
CA GLN A 352 -4.91 9.18 5.95
C GLN A 352 -5.60 10.33 5.22
N TYR A 353 -5.23 11.57 5.58
CA TYR A 353 -5.73 12.74 4.88
C TYR A 353 -4.84 13.02 3.68
N LEU A 354 -5.41 12.98 2.48
CA LEU A 354 -4.72 13.26 1.24
C LEU A 354 -4.95 14.73 0.89
N ASP A 355 -4.02 15.59 1.29
CA ASP A 355 -4.11 17.04 1.09
C ASP A 355 -3.83 17.46 -0.37
N THR A 356 -3.79 16.53 -1.35
CA THR A 356 -3.37 16.80 -2.76
C THR A 356 -4.47 17.01 -3.80
N ARG A 357 -5.75 16.83 -3.47
CA ARG A 357 -6.83 16.84 -4.48
C ARG A 357 -7.71 18.07 -4.37
N VAL A 358 -8.14 18.62 -5.52
CA VAL A 358 -9.02 19.81 -5.61
C VAL A 358 -10.29 19.62 -4.77
N LEU A 359 -10.85 18.41 -4.81
CA LEU A 359 -12.10 18.04 -4.13
C LEU A 359 -11.87 17.40 -2.76
N GLY A 360 -10.64 17.43 -2.23
CA GLY A 360 -10.23 16.65 -1.07
C GLY A 360 -10.14 15.14 -1.35
N GLY A 361 -9.43 14.42 -0.49
CA GLY A 361 -9.32 12.97 -0.55
C GLY A 361 -9.00 12.36 0.81
N SER A 362 -9.49 11.15 1.03
CA SER A 362 -9.09 10.33 2.17
C SER A 362 -8.75 8.95 1.65
N GLN A 363 -7.65 8.41 2.17
CA GLN A 363 -7.42 6.98 2.09
C GLN A 363 -7.83 6.37 3.43
N ILE A 364 -8.65 5.33 3.37
CA ILE A 364 -8.91 4.47 4.51
C ILE A 364 -8.31 3.12 4.18
N SER A 365 -7.33 2.67 4.94
CA SER A 365 -6.86 1.29 4.89
C SER A 365 -7.56 0.51 5.99
N HIS A 366 -8.27 -0.56 5.64
CA HIS A 366 -8.90 -1.49 6.58
C HIS A 366 -7.88 -2.59 6.90
N SER A 367 -7.30 -2.56 8.11
CA SER A 367 -6.26 -3.50 8.50
C SER A 367 -6.78 -4.56 9.46
N PHE A 368 -6.67 -5.82 9.06
CA PHE A 368 -7.04 -6.98 9.85
C PHE A 368 -5.83 -7.53 10.61
N ILE A 369 -5.83 -7.34 11.93
CA ILE A 369 -4.84 -7.94 12.83
C ILE A 369 -5.30 -9.36 13.16
N LEU A 370 -4.61 -10.36 12.61
CA LEU A 370 -4.90 -11.76 12.90
C LEU A 370 -4.43 -12.15 14.31
N ARG A 371 -5.37 -12.69 15.07
CA ARG A 371 -5.20 -13.23 16.43
C ARG A 371 -4.96 -14.74 16.42
N GLY A 372 -5.39 -15.41 15.37
CA GLY A 372 -5.19 -16.85 15.15
C GLY A 372 -3.92 -17.14 14.38
N LYS A 373 -3.84 -18.35 13.83
CA LYS A 373 -2.83 -18.68 12.81
C LYS A 373 -2.97 -17.74 11.60
N PRO A 374 -1.85 -17.37 10.93
CA PRO A 374 -1.90 -16.73 9.62
C PRO A 374 -2.82 -17.51 8.67
N LEU A 375 -3.48 -16.83 7.74
CA LEU A 375 -4.40 -17.47 6.81
C LEU A 375 -3.68 -18.48 5.91
N GLU A 376 -2.45 -18.17 5.53
CA GLU A 376 -1.52 -19.04 4.79
C GLU A 376 -1.39 -20.41 5.50
N ASP A 377 -1.09 -20.38 6.80
CA ASP A 377 -0.91 -21.57 7.63
C ASP A 377 -2.23 -22.30 7.87
N TRP A 378 -3.32 -21.55 8.01
CA TRP A 378 -4.65 -22.11 8.17
C TRP A 378 -5.08 -22.90 6.93
N PHE A 379 -4.90 -22.33 5.73
CA PHE A 379 -5.17 -23.01 4.47
C PHE A 379 -4.22 -24.17 4.24
N ALA A 380 -2.93 -24.03 4.54
CA ALA A 380 -1.96 -25.12 4.43
C ALA A 380 -2.39 -26.36 5.23
N ALA A 381 -2.93 -26.16 6.44
CA ALA A 381 -3.46 -27.25 7.27
C ALA A 381 -4.70 -27.93 6.66
N LYS A 382 -5.49 -27.22 5.84
CA LYS A 382 -6.71 -27.73 5.19
C LYS A 382 -6.41 -28.51 3.90
N PHE A 383 -5.32 -28.20 3.22
CA PHE A 383 -4.97 -28.80 1.92
C PHE A 383 -3.97 -29.98 1.98
N LYS A 384 -3.74 -30.59 3.16
CA LYS A 384 -2.91 -31.81 3.40
C LYS A 384 -1.76 -32.01 2.39
N GLY A 385 -0.67 -31.25 2.53
CA GLY A 385 0.63 -31.62 1.92
C GLY A 385 0.82 -31.26 0.45
N PHE A 386 0.04 -30.36 -0.14
CA PHE A 386 0.44 -29.67 -1.36
C PHE A 386 1.36 -28.49 -1.03
N ASP A 387 2.64 -28.79 -0.80
CA ASP A 387 3.71 -27.79 -0.83
C ASP A 387 3.84 -27.30 -2.28
N GLY A 388 3.61 -26.00 -2.49
CA GLY A 388 3.61 -25.41 -3.83
C GLY A 388 3.34 -23.92 -3.77
N GLU A 389 4.05 -23.21 -4.65
CA GLU A 389 4.29 -21.76 -4.70
C GLU A 389 3.11 -20.92 -4.22
N CYS A 390 3.40 -20.04 -3.24
CA CYS A 390 2.55 -18.90 -2.91
C CYS A 390 2.35 -18.09 -4.19
N GLY A 391 1.11 -17.75 -4.47
CA GLY A 391 0.71 -17.19 -5.74
C GLY A 391 1.02 -15.72 -5.94
N ASP A 392 2.26 -15.26 -5.76
CA ASP A 392 2.60 -13.87 -6.04
C ASP A 392 3.66 -13.73 -7.14
N ASP A 393 3.16 -13.56 -8.37
CA ASP A 393 3.78 -12.73 -9.41
C ASP A 393 3.18 -11.30 -9.38
N LEU A 394 2.82 -10.79 -8.18
CA LEU A 394 2.77 -9.36 -7.89
C LEU A 394 4.10 -8.86 -7.29
N SER A 395 5.20 -9.54 -7.60
CA SER A 395 6.57 -9.34 -7.11
C SER A 395 7.25 -8.02 -7.54
N GLY A 396 6.49 -6.94 -7.72
CA GLY A 396 7.07 -5.60 -7.64
C GLY A 396 7.46 -5.22 -6.21
N SER A 397 6.79 -5.81 -5.21
CA SER A 397 6.99 -5.50 -3.79
C SER A 397 7.75 -6.62 -3.12
N GLU A 398 9.07 -6.48 -2.99
CA GLU A 398 9.87 -7.37 -2.16
C GLU A 398 9.28 -7.37 -0.74
N ILE A 399 9.12 -8.52 -0.09
CA ILE A 399 8.50 -8.59 1.25
C ILE A 399 9.62 -8.72 2.27
N GLU A 400 9.67 -7.81 3.25
CA GLU A 400 10.63 -7.86 4.35
C GLU A 400 9.90 -8.29 5.64
N ARG A 401 10.40 -9.32 6.31
CA ARG A 401 9.92 -9.72 7.63
C ARG A 401 10.78 -9.03 8.69
N LEU A 402 10.20 -8.09 9.41
CA LEU A 402 10.91 -7.26 10.40
C LEU A 402 10.25 -7.33 11.75
N THR A 403 11.05 -7.39 12.80
CA THR A 403 10.59 -7.01 14.14
C THR A 403 10.22 -5.53 14.18
N LEU A 404 9.41 -5.11 15.16
CA LEU A 404 9.02 -3.72 15.31
C LEU A 404 10.25 -2.82 15.59
N PHE A 405 11.28 -3.30 16.28
CA PHE A 405 12.52 -2.54 16.44
C PHE A 405 13.26 -2.32 15.13
N GLU A 406 13.38 -3.35 14.30
CA GLU A 406 14.02 -3.24 12.99
C GLU A 406 13.22 -2.30 12.08
N ALA A 407 11.89 -2.41 12.09
CA ALA A 407 11.00 -1.51 11.36
C ALA A 407 11.18 -0.05 11.83
N LEU A 408 11.17 0.19 13.14
CA LEU A 408 11.41 1.51 13.73
C LEU A 408 12.82 2.03 13.45
N SER A 409 13.83 1.18 13.32
CA SER A 409 15.18 1.60 12.95
C SER A 409 15.29 2.05 11.48
N LYS A 410 14.37 1.56 10.64
CA LYS A 410 14.25 1.86 9.21
C LYS A 410 13.03 2.73 8.89
N PHE A 411 12.45 3.42 9.88
CA PHE A 411 11.13 4.07 9.77
C PHE A 411 11.00 5.10 8.63
N ARG A 412 12.10 5.64 8.13
CA ARG A 412 12.13 6.51 6.92
C ARG A 412 11.72 5.78 5.63
N LYS A 413 11.84 4.45 5.61
CA LYS A 413 11.53 3.57 4.46
C LYS A 413 10.20 2.83 4.62
N ILE A 414 9.50 3.04 5.73
CA ILE A 414 8.25 2.35 6.04
C ILE A 414 7.13 3.37 6.01
N LYS A 415 6.02 3.03 5.33
CA LYS A 415 4.82 3.85 5.31
C LYS A 415 4.37 4.14 6.75
N PHE A 416 4.08 5.39 7.05
CA PHE A 416 3.68 5.85 8.39
C PHE A 416 2.59 4.95 9.02
N SER A 417 1.53 4.66 8.25
CA SER A 417 0.41 3.83 8.70
C SER A 417 0.84 2.44 9.16
N HIS A 418 1.85 1.85 8.53
CA HIS A 418 2.30 0.48 8.80
C HIS A 418 3.02 0.36 10.14
N LEU A 419 3.65 1.42 10.65
CA LEU A 419 4.27 1.40 11.98
C LEU A 419 3.22 1.39 13.08
N LEU A 420 2.13 2.15 12.92
CA LEU A 420 1.02 2.15 13.88
C LEU A 420 0.26 0.81 13.87
N ILE A 421 0.06 0.23 12.69
CA ILE A 421 -0.47 -1.13 12.55
C ILE A 421 0.42 -2.15 13.26
N GLY A 422 1.73 -2.11 13.00
CA GLY A 422 2.68 -3.04 13.62
C GLY A 422 2.69 -2.93 15.13
N LEU A 423 2.58 -1.70 15.66
CA LEU A 423 2.43 -1.44 17.09
C LEU A 423 1.11 -2.02 17.65
N ALA A 424 -0.02 -1.85 16.94
CA ALA A 424 -1.29 -2.43 17.33
C ALA A 424 -1.23 -3.96 17.37
N ALA A 425 -0.62 -4.58 16.36
CA ALA A 425 -0.44 -6.03 16.27
C ALA A 425 0.45 -6.57 17.42
N TYR A 426 1.52 -5.84 17.78
CA TYR A 426 2.34 -6.14 18.95
C TYR A 426 1.55 -6.06 20.27
N GLN A 427 0.74 -5.01 20.45
CA GLN A 427 -0.07 -4.86 21.66
C GLN A 427 -1.08 -5.99 21.81
N GLU A 428 -1.78 -6.33 20.73
CA GLU A 428 -2.73 -7.45 20.72
C GLU A 428 -2.02 -8.79 20.97
N GLY A 429 -0.88 -9.04 20.32
CA GLY A 429 -0.11 -10.26 20.54
C GLY A 429 0.37 -10.41 21.99
N LEU A 430 0.81 -9.31 22.60
CA LEU A 430 1.13 -9.29 24.04
C LEU A 430 -0.13 -9.50 24.90
N ASP A 431 -1.29 -8.96 24.53
CA ASP A 431 -2.56 -9.15 25.23
C ASP A 431 -3.09 -10.58 25.21
N LYS A 432 -2.84 -11.29 24.13
CA LYS A 432 -3.21 -12.69 24.00
C LYS A 432 -2.15 -13.67 24.50
N GLY A 433 -0.95 -13.18 24.82
CA GLY A 433 0.18 -14.02 25.21
C GLY A 433 0.77 -14.82 24.04
N THR A 434 0.42 -14.47 22.80
CA THR A 434 1.06 -15.04 21.60
C THR A 434 2.45 -14.44 21.37
N LEU A 435 2.69 -13.23 21.88
CA LEU A 435 4.01 -12.63 22.02
C LEU A 435 4.42 -12.59 23.49
N LEU A 436 5.67 -12.96 23.74
CA LEU A 436 6.29 -12.90 25.05
C LEU A 436 7.32 -11.76 25.07
N VAL A 437 7.52 -11.15 26.24
CA VAL A 437 8.44 -10.01 26.40
C VAL A 437 9.86 -10.42 26.00
N GLU A 438 10.29 -11.60 26.41
CA GLU A 438 11.60 -12.17 26.08
C GLU A 438 11.85 -12.37 24.57
N ASN A 439 10.78 -12.54 23.78
CA ASN A 439 10.90 -12.76 22.34
C ASN A 439 11.05 -11.46 21.56
N ILE A 440 10.44 -10.38 22.06
CA ILE A 440 10.36 -9.11 21.33
C ILE A 440 11.32 -8.06 21.91
N TRP A 441 11.67 -8.16 23.19
CA TRP A 441 12.53 -7.18 23.86
C TRP A 441 14.00 -7.57 23.77
N ASN A 442 14.75 -6.84 22.95
CA ASN A 442 16.20 -6.93 22.90
C ASN A 442 16.81 -5.56 23.24
N GLU A 443 17.52 -5.47 24.36
CA GLU A 443 18.09 -4.19 24.84
C GLU A 443 19.05 -3.55 23.83
N THR A 444 19.85 -4.35 23.12
CA THR A 444 20.77 -3.86 22.09
C THR A 444 20.02 -3.27 20.90
N GLN A 445 18.98 -3.96 20.41
CA GLN A 445 18.12 -3.44 19.34
C GLN A 445 17.37 -2.18 19.79
N PHE A 446 16.83 -2.16 21.01
CA PHE A 446 16.19 -0.98 21.59
C PHE A 446 17.13 0.23 21.60
N ILE A 447 18.37 0.07 22.12
CA ILE A 447 19.37 1.13 22.17
C ILE A 447 19.71 1.63 20.75
N ASN A 448 19.87 0.70 19.80
CA ASN A 448 20.17 1.04 18.41
C ASN A 448 19.01 1.79 17.75
N THR A 449 17.78 1.32 17.91
CA THR A 449 16.58 1.99 17.38
C THR A 449 16.43 3.39 17.97
N ARG A 450 16.59 3.53 19.29
CA ARG A 450 16.59 4.83 19.98
C ARG A 450 17.64 5.77 19.40
N LYS A 451 18.88 5.28 19.20
CA LYS A 451 19.97 6.05 18.61
C LYS A 451 19.64 6.49 17.17
N MET A 452 19.08 5.59 16.35
CA MET A 452 18.69 5.90 14.97
C MET A 452 17.60 6.97 14.90
N ILE A 453 16.57 6.86 15.73
CA ILE A 453 15.50 7.86 15.82
C ILE A 453 16.08 9.23 16.22
N LEU A 454 16.99 9.28 17.19
CA LEU A 454 17.64 10.52 17.60
C LEU A 454 18.53 11.11 16.50
N ILE A 455 19.26 10.28 15.75
CA ILE A 455 20.07 10.72 14.59
C ILE A 455 19.15 11.34 13.51
N GLU A 456 18.04 10.68 13.19
CA GLU A 456 17.08 11.19 12.20
C GLU A 456 16.37 12.47 12.66
N SER A 457 16.11 12.59 13.97
CA SER A 457 15.53 13.82 14.56
C SER A 457 16.51 14.99 14.46
N ALA A 458 17.79 14.76 14.72
CA ALA A 458 18.82 15.79 14.72
C ALA A 458 19.01 16.46 13.34
N LYS A 459 18.68 15.74 12.25
CA LYS A 459 18.73 16.27 10.88
C LYS A 459 17.69 17.35 10.59
N LEU A 460 16.63 17.44 11.41
CA LEU A 460 15.57 18.43 11.27
C LEU A 460 15.93 19.79 11.85
N PHE A 461 17.08 19.88 12.54
CA PHE A 461 17.65 21.17 12.95
C PHE A 461 18.59 21.65 11.85
N PRO A 462 18.35 22.84 11.26
CA PRO A 462 19.31 23.40 10.34
C PRO A 462 20.64 23.59 11.07
N THR A 463 21.72 23.01 10.54
CA THR A 463 23.08 23.38 10.97
C THR A 463 23.26 24.85 10.67
N SER A 464 23.27 25.67 11.73
CA SER A 464 23.68 27.07 11.66
C SER A 464 25.17 27.12 11.31
N SER A 465 25.50 27.08 10.02
CA SER A 465 26.83 27.38 9.47
C SER A 465 26.68 27.48 7.96
N ARG A 466 26.84 28.64 7.30
CA ARG A 466 27.90 29.64 7.48
C ARG A 466 27.31 31.05 7.43
N ALA A 467 27.71 31.87 8.40
CA ALA A 467 27.70 33.33 8.29
C ALA A 467 28.74 33.80 7.27
#